data_AF-A0A2S4ZA70-F1
#
_entry.id   AF-A0A2S4ZA70-F1
#
_cell.length_a   1.000
_cell.length_b   1.000
_cell.length_c   1.000
_cell.angle_alpha   90.00
_cell.angle_beta   90.00
_cell.angle_gamma   90.00
#
_symmetry.space_group_name_H-M   'P 1'
#
loop_
_entity.id
_entity.type
_entity.pdbx_description
1 polymer ?
#
loop_
_entity_poly.entity_id
_entity_poly.type
_entity_poly.pdbx_seq_one_letter_code
_entity_poly.pdbx_strand_id
1 'polypeptide(L)'
;MELPEDAILPLPPPFMFACGECAALLASLAEAIRRDEGCFYEQLAVARHIAAAHPEDIPPPHTSGCTRCPQYAGRSDIEDVWAEHRARDLFLHESVARLL
;
A
#
# COMPACT_ATOMS: atom_id res chain seq x y z
N MET A 1 -12.74 -18.50 -0.04
CA MET A 1 -11.61 -18.35 0.91
C MET A 1 -12.02 -17.20 1.79
N GLU A 2 -12.52 -17.50 2.99
CA GLU A 2 -13.04 -16.47 3.89
C GLU A 2 -11.87 -15.65 4.43
N LEU A 3 -11.92 -14.32 4.27
CA LEU A 3 -10.98 -13.43 4.94
C LEU A 3 -11.25 -13.56 6.45
N PRO A 4 -10.22 -13.81 7.29
CA PRO A 4 -10.43 -13.98 8.72
C PRO A 4 -11.09 -12.73 9.32
N GLU A 5 -11.96 -12.93 10.30
CA GLU A 5 -12.79 -11.90 10.96
C GLU A 5 -12.00 -10.71 11.55
N ASP A 6 -10.66 -10.83 11.64
CA ASP A 6 -9.74 -9.80 12.15
C ASP A 6 -8.85 -9.14 11.08
N ALA A 7 -9.14 -9.30 9.78
CA ALA A 7 -8.45 -8.55 8.72
C ALA A 7 -8.93 -7.07 8.69
N ILE A 8 -8.80 -6.37 9.81
CA ILE A 8 -9.07 -4.95 9.91
C ILE A 8 -7.99 -4.24 9.08
N LEU A 9 -8.40 -3.70 7.93
CA LEU A 9 -7.55 -2.79 7.16
C LEU A 9 -7.09 -1.67 8.09
N PRO A 10 -5.79 -1.30 8.08
CA PRO A 10 -5.35 -0.18 8.90
C PRO A 10 -6.12 1.06 8.50
N LEU A 11 -6.46 1.89 9.48
CA LEU A 11 -7.01 3.21 9.20
C LEU A 11 -5.92 4.03 8.47
N PRO A 12 -6.16 4.52 7.24
CA PRO A 12 -5.18 5.32 6.54
C PRO A 12 -4.78 6.57 7.34
N PRO A 13 -3.51 7.01 7.25
CA PRO A 13 -3.08 8.26 7.89
C PRO A 13 -3.88 9.48 7.42
N PRO A 14 -4.01 10.53 8.25
CA PRO A 14 -4.80 11.72 7.92
C PRO A 14 -4.44 12.39 6.58
N PHE A 15 -3.17 12.37 6.17
CA PHE A 15 -2.73 13.00 4.93
C PHE A 15 -3.44 12.39 3.70
N MET A 16 -3.76 11.10 3.74
CA MET A 16 -4.44 10.40 2.65
C MET A 16 -5.88 10.87 2.46
N PHE A 17 -6.50 11.45 3.49
CA PHE A 17 -7.82 12.08 3.41
C PHE A 17 -7.73 13.58 3.07
N ALA A 18 -6.62 14.23 3.40
CA ALA A 18 -6.36 15.62 3.03
C ALA A 18 -5.97 15.78 1.56
N CYS A 19 -5.32 14.77 0.98
CA CYS A 19 -5.01 14.71 -0.45
C CYS A 19 -6.21 14.19 -1.24
N GLY A 20 -6.75 15.01 -2.14
CA GLY A 20 -7.95 14.67 -2.92
C GLY A 20 -7.78 13.44 -3.80
N GLU A 21 -6.61 13.24 -4.39
CA GLU A 21 -6.31 12.07 -5.23
C GLU A 21 -6.14 10.81 -4.39
N CYS A 22 -5.42 10.87 -3.26
CA CYS A 22 -5.36 9.77 -2.29
C CYS A 22 -6.77 9.34 -1.85
N ALA A 23 -7.62 10.30 -1.49
CA ALA A 23 -8.98 10.03 -1.01
C ALA A 23 -9.84 9.38 -2.11
N ALA A 24 -9.73 9.83 -3.36
CA ALA A 24 -10.43 9.24 -4.49
C ALA A 24 -9.98 7.80 -4.76
N LEU A 25 -8.66 7.55 -4.77
CA LEU A 25 -8.10 6.22 -4.98
C LEU A 25 -8.45 5.25 -3.83
N LEU A 26 -8.44 5.73 -2.57
CA LEU A 26 -8.91 4.96 -1.42
C LEU A 26 -10.39 4.58 -1.56
N ALA A 27 -11.24 5.49 -2.05
CA ALA A 27 -12.64 5.20 -2.30
C ALA A 27 -12.82 4.13 -3.39
N SER A 28 -12.03 4.19 -4.47
CA SER A 28 -12.01 3.15 -5.50
C SER A 28 -11.57 1.79 -4.96
N LEU A 29 -10.53 1.75 -4.13
CA LEU A 29 -10.07 0.54 -3.45
C LEU A 29 -11.17 -0.04 -2.55
N ALA A 30 -11.80 0.78 -1.71
CA ALA A 30 -12.87 0.35 -0.82
C ALA A 30 -14.06 -0.23 -1.60
N GLU A 31 -14.40 0.38 -2.76
CA GLU A 31 -15.46 -0.12 -3.63
C GLU A 31 -15.11 -1.47 -4.27
N ALA A 32 -13.87 -1.66 -4.73
CA ALA A 32 -13.41 -2.94 -5.28
C ALA A 32 -13.46 -4.06 -4.22
N ILE A 33 -13.00 -3.77 -3.00
CA ILE A 33 -13.09 -4.70 -1.86
C ILE A 33 -14.54 -5.04 -1.55
N ARG A 34 -15.44 -4.05 -1.54
CA ARG A 34 -16.87 -4.24 -1.28
C ARG A 34 -17.56 -5.12 -2.33
N ARG A 35 -17.08 -5.11 -3.57
CA ARG A 35 -17.60 -5.94 -4.66
C ARG A 35 -17.01 -7.36 -4.68
N ASP A 36 -16.06 -7.67 -3.80
CA ASP A 36 -15.27 -8.91 -3.85
C ASP A 36 -14.58 -9.11 -5.21
N GLU A 37 -14.28 -8.00 -5.88
CA GLU A 37 -13.48 -7.98 -7.10
C GLU A 37 -12.01 -7.89 -6.67
N GLY A 38 -11.12 -8.65 -7.33
CA GLY A 38 -9.70 -8.57 -7.03
C GLY A 38 -9.18 -7.14 -7.17
N CYS A 39 -8.72 -6.54 -6.07
CA CYS A 39 -8.39 -5.11 -5.99
C CYS A 39 -6.91 -4.77 -6.23
N PHE A 40 -6.20 -5.61 -6.98
CA PHE A 40 -4.76 -5.47 -7.16
C PHE A 40 -4.36 -4.14 -7.83
N TYR A 41 -5.11 -3.71 -8.84
CA TYR A 41 -4.80 -2.49 -9.58
C TYR A 41 -5.09 -1.24 -8.74
N GLU A 42 -6.14 -1.27 -7.92
CA GLU A 42 -6.51 -0.20 -7.00
C GLU A 42 -5.46 -0.05 -5.91
N GLN A 43 -4.98 -1.16 -5.34
CA GLN A 43 -3.86 -1.14 -4.39
C GLN A 43 -2.61 -0.48 -5.00
N LEU A 44 -2.28 -0.85 -6.24
CA LEU A 44 -1.12 -0.31 -6.94
C LEU A 44 -1.28 1.17 -7.29
N ALA A 45 -2.49 1.61 -7.65
CA ALA A 45 -2.77 3.01 -7.93
C ALA A 45 -2.58 3.89 -6.69
N VAL A 46 -3.11 3.45 -5.53
CA VAL A 46 -2.88 4.15 -4.25
C VAL A 46 -1.39 4.22 -3.93
N ALA A 47 -0.68 3.09 -3.98
CA ALA A 47 0.74 3.03 -3.65
C ALA A 47 1.62 3.92 -4.54
N ARG A 48 1.35 3.93 -5.86
CA ARG A 48 2.04 4.79 -6.84
C ARG A 48 1.85 6.26 -6.56
N HIS A 49 0.62 6.66 -6.27
CA HIS A 49 0.33 8.04 -6.00
C HIS A 49 1.01 8.51 -4.71
N ILE A 50 0.98 7.71 -3.64
CA ILE A 50 1.73 8.00 -2.40
C ILE A 50 3.23 8.09 -2.70
N ALA A 51 3.79 7.13 -3.44
CA ALA A 51 5.21 7.13 -3.77
C ALA A 51 5.67 8.40 -4.51
N ALA A 52 4.84 8.90 -5.43
CA ALA A 52 5.14 10.06 -6.23
C ALA A 52 4.85 11.40 -5.52
N ALA A 53 3.75 11.49 -4.76
CA ALA A 53 3.24 12.75 -4.22
C ALA A 53 3.54 12.96 -2.73
N HIS A 54 3.83 11.87 -2.01
CA HIS A 54 4.04 11.86 -0.56
C HIS A 54 5.26 11.00 -0.16
N PRO A 55 6.44 11.17 -0.80
CA PRO A 55 7.61 10.33 -0.52
C PRO A 55 8.09 10.40 0.94
N GLU A 56 7.87 11.54 1.61
CA GLU A 56 8.21 11.75 3.02
C GLU A 56 7.33 10.95 3.99
N ASP A 57 6.12 10.56 3.56
CA ASP A 57 5.16 9.82 4.37
C ASP A 57 5.30 8.30 4.22
N ILE A 58 6.20 7.84 3.34
CA ILE A 58 6.42 6.41 3.11
C ILE A 58 7.10 5.78 4.33
N PRO A 59 6.56 4.68 4.88
CA PRO A 59 7.19 3.96 5.99
C PRO A 59 8.64 3.58 5.71
N PRO A 60 9.51 3.52 6.73
CA PRO A 60 10.85 2.98 6.56
C PRO A 60 10.81 1.51 6.09
N PRO A 61 11.93 0.96 5.58
CA PRO A 61 12.00 -0.44 5.19
C PRO A 61 11.52 -1.39 6.31
N HIS A 62 10.75 -2.41 5.95
CA HIS A 62 10.21 -3.38 6.90
C HIS A 62 11.34 -4.13 7.61
N THR A 63 11.36 -4.10 8.93
CA THR A 63 12.39 -4.74 9.77
C THR A 63 12.06 -6.19 10.15
N SER A 64 10.80 -6.61 9.99
CA SER A 64 10.27 -7.93 10.37
C SER A 64 10.01 -8.83 9.16
N GLY A 65 11.01 -9.60 8.74
CA GLY A 65 10.82 -10.78 7.88
C GLY A 65 10.32 -10.52 6.45
N CYS A 66 10.24 -9.26 6.00
CA CYS A 66 9.90 -8.96 4.61
C CYS A 66 11.03 -9.42 3.68
N THR A 67 10.76 -10.41 2.85
CA THR A 67 11.76 -10.96 1.90
C THR A 67 11.99 -10.05 0.68
N ARG A 68 11.11 -9.06 0.45
CA ARG A 68 11.18 -8.13 -0.68
C ARG A 68 12.06 -6.92 -0.41
N CYS A 69 11.98 -6.32 0.79
CA CYS A 69 12.79 -5.16 1.15
C CYS A 69 14.30 -5.35 0.95
N PRO A 70 14.92 -6.51 1.30
CA PRO A 70 16.33 -6.77 0.98
C PRO A 70 16.64 -6.82 -0.51
N GLN A 71 15.71 -7.33 -1.33
CA GLN A 71 15.87 -7.41 -2.79
C GLN A 71 15.81 -6.02 -3.43
N TYR A 72 14.91 -5.18 -2.94
CA TYR A 72 14.73 -3.81 -3.42
C TYR A 72 15.86 -2.88 -2.96
N ALA A 73 16.34 -3.02 -1.72
CA ALA A 73 17.42 -2.19 -1.17
C ALA A 73 18.73 -2.26 -1.96
N GLY A 74 18.99 -3.37 -2.65
CA GLY A 74 20.17 -3.55 -3.49
C GLY A 74 20.08 -2.97 -4.90
N ARG A 75 18.95 -2.31 -5.26
CA ARG A 75 18.64 -1.93 -6.65
C ARG A 75 18.19 -0.48 -6.76
N SER A 76 19.03 0.36 -7.37
CA SER A 76 18.70 1.77 -7.65
C SER A 76 17.79 1.97 -8.86
N ASP A 77 17.60 0.94 -9.70
CA ASP A 77 16.79 1.02 -10.92
C ASP A 77 15.28 0.86 -10.68
N ILE A 78 14.88 0.60 -9.43
CA ILE A 78 13.49 0.30 -9.03
C ILE A 78 13.10 1.05 -7.75
N GLU A 79 13.71 2.20 -7.48
CA GLU A 79 13.45 3.00 -6.27
C GLU A 79 11.96 3.32 -6.10
N ASP A 80 11.27 3.67 -7.19
CA ASP A 80 9.82 3.92 -7.20
C ASP A 80 9.03 2.67 -6.78
N VAL A 81 9.41 1.49 -7.28
CA VAL A 81 8.76 0.22 -6.91
C VAL A 81 9.01 -0.13 -5.43
N TRP A 82 10.20 0.21 -4.92
CA TRP A 82 10.51 0.02 -3.50
C TRP A 82 9.70 0.95 -2.60
N ALA A 83 9.51 2.19 -3.03
CA ALA A 83 8.65 3.17 -2.39
C ALA A 83 7.17 2.71 -2.39
N GLU A 84 6.66 2.27 -3.55
CA GLU A 84 5.33 1.69 -3.71
C GLU A 84 5.09 0.50 -2.76
N HIS A 85 6.05 -0.43 -2.68
CA HIS A 85 5.96 -1.59 -1.80
C HIS A 85 5.76 -1.20 -0.33
N ARG A 86 6.51 -0.20 0.16
CA ARG A 86 6.42 0.26 1.56
C ARG A 86 5.17 1.10 1.81
N ALA A 87 4.71 1.86 0.82
CA ALA A 87 3.50 2.68 0.94
C ALA A 87 2.24 1.84 1.23
N ARG A 88 2.22 0.56 0.84
CA ARG A 88 1.09 -0.35 1.05
C ARG A 88 0.78 -0.63 2.52
N ASP A 89 1.76 -0.55 3.43
CA ASP A 89 1.54 -0.73 4.88
C ASP A 89 0.66 0.40 5.48
N LEU A 90 0.48 1.51 4.76
CA LEU A 90 -0.37 2.62 5.22
C LEU A 90 -1.87 2.33 5.10
N PHE A 91 -2.28 1.41 4.23
CA PHE A 91 -3.70 1.17 3.92
C PHE A 91 -4.07 -0.31 3.73
N LEU A 92 -3.12 -1.23 3.86
CA LEU A 92 -3.34 -2.68 3.82
C LEU A 92 -2.77 -3.34 5.07
N HIS A 93 -3.38 -4.45 5.48
CA HIS A 93 -2.80 -5.31 6.50
C HIS A 93 -1.44 -5.87 6.03
N GLU A 94 -0.48 -6.03 6.95
CA GLU A 94 0.90 -6.40 6.63
C GLU A 94 1.02 -7.71 5.82
N SER A 95 0.13 -8.67 6.05
CA SER A 95 0.08 -9.94 5.32
C SER A 95 -0.23 -9.78 3.84
N VAL A 96 -0.91 -8.69 3.45
CA VAL A 96 -1.26 -8.36 2.06
C VAL A 96 -0.27 -7.37 1.47
N ALA A 97 0.07 -6.33 2.25
CA ALA A 97 0.99 -5.27 1.84
C ALA A 97 2.37 -5.80 1.39
N ARG A 98 2.85 -6.86 2.05
CA ARG A 98 4.22 -7.38 1.83
C ARG A 98 4.35 -8.48 0.78
N LEU A 99 3.26 -8.89 0.12
CA LEU A 99 3.29 -9.97 -0.89
C LEU A 99 4.09 -9.60 -2.14
N LEU A 100 4.09 -8.32 -2.51
CA LEU A 100 4.63 -7.78 -3.77
C LEU A 100 5.46 -6.54 -3.47
#